data_AF-A0A958QPG0-F1
#
_entry.id   AF-A0A958QPG0-F1
#
_cell.length_a   1.000
_cell.length_b   1.000
_cell.length_c   1.000
_cell.angle_alpha   90.00
_cell.angle_beta   90.00
_cell.angle_gamma   90.00
#
_symmetry.space_group_name_H-M   'P 1'
#
loop_
_entity.id
_entity.type
_entity.pdbx_description
1 polymer ?
#
loop_
_entity_poly.entity_id
_entity_poly.type
_entity_poly.pdbx_seq_one_letter_code
_entity_poly.pdbx_strand_id
1 'polypeptide(L)'
;MAKLVVYLICYLILGISFAESLLAAPVYTWTDESGVVHYSSTQDSKRAKPAELPEINRGEVLIKKTELVSCADHGGIDCQAGSDQDGSVICYDGFRGATARYRFTCASPKLQITDVSELSQDGSFRVTVRNSRSVEANSPAVLYTPDQGPEVSLSGPEKIGAFEVAEFLFTAKNSDIPKEKVTIAQLNVVCANCP
;
A
#
# COMPACT_ATOMS: atom_id res chain seq x y z
N MET A 1 46.06 -26.71 17.55
CA MET A 1 45.15 -26.72 18.71
C MET A 1 45.09 -25.37 19.44
N ALA A 2 46.20 -24.74 19.81
CA ALA A 2 46.19 -23.47 20.58
C ALA A 2 45.35 -22.33 19.96
N LYS A 3 45.41 -22.10 18.63
CA LYS A 3 44.63 -21.05 17.97
C LYS A 3 43.11 -21.28 18.04
N LEU A 4 42.65 -22.54 17.97
CA LEU A 4 41.22 -22.87 18.05
C LEU A 4 40.66 -22.56 19.45
N VAL A 5 41.44 -22.83 20.49
CA VAL A 5 41.08 -22.55 21.88
C VAL A 5 40.95 -21.04 22.12
N VAL A 6 41.86 -20.23 21.57
CA VAL A 6 41.81 -18.77 21.70
C VAL A 6 40.57 -18.17 21.00
N TYR A 7 40.23 -18.64 19.81
CA TYR A 7 39.00 -18.19 19.12
C TYR A 7 37.75 -18.58 19.90
N LEU A 8 37.70 -19.80 20.45
CA LEU A 8 36.55 -20.26 21.22
C LEU A 8 36.35 -19.46 22.51
N ILE A 9 37.46 -19.08 23.18
CA ILE A 9 37.43 -18.20 24.35
C ILE A 9 36.97 -16.78 23.96
N CYS A 10 37.45 -16.22 22.85
CA CYS A 10 37.03 -14.89 22.39
C CYS A 10 35.54 -14.85 22.02
N TYR A 11 35.02 -15.87 21.33
CA TYR A 11 33.58 -15.96 21.02
C TYR A 11 32.72 -16.10 22.27
N LEU A 12 33.21 -16.81 23.29
CA LEU A 12 32.49 -16.98 24.55
C LEU A 12 32.44 -15.68 25.36
N ILE A 13 33.55 -14.92 25.41
CA ILE A 13 33.60 -13.60 26.05
C ILE A 13 32.72 -12.58 25.30
N LEU A 14 32.74 -12.61 23.96
CA LEU A 14 31.91 -11.76 23.13
C LEU A 14 30.43 -12.07 23.34
N GLY A 15 30.05 -13.36 23.41
CA GLY A 15 28.66 -13.78 23.68
C GLY A 15 28.12 -13.35 25.04
N ILE A 16 28.95 -13.35 26.08
CA ILE A 16 28.54 -12.91 27.44
C ILE A 16 28.30 -11.40 27.48
N SER A 17 29.05 -10.62 26.71
CA SER A 17 28.94 -9.14 26.70
C SER A 17 27.64 -8.61 26.07
N PHE A 18 26.96 -9.42 25.25
CA PHE A 18 25.67 -9.05 24.64
C PHE A 18 24.45 -9.58 25.40
N ALA A 19 24.63 -10.37 26.46
CA ALA A 19 23.52 -10.95 27.22
C ALA A 19 22.81 -9.95 28.16
N GLU A 20 23.48 -8.87 28.56
CA GLU A 20 22.94 -7.90 29.54
C GLU A 20 21.88 -6.94 28.95
N SER A 21 21.76 -6.85 27.61
CA SER A 21 20.85 -5.91 26.95
C SER A 21 19.43 -6.47 26.69
N LEU A 22 19.15 -7.71 27.10
CA LEU A 22 17.86 -8.39 26.80
C LEU A 22 16.87 -8.41 27.95
N LEU A 23 17.25 -7.99 29.16
CA LEU A 23 16.31 -7.80 30.25
C LEU A 23 15.73 -6.40 30.15
N ALA A 24 14.76 -6.22 29.25
CA ALA A 24 13.91 -5.03 29.25
C ALA A 24 13.36 -4.86 30.68
N ALA A 25 13.61 -3.69 31.27
CA ALA A 25 13.13 -3.42 32.62
C ALA A 25 11.61 -3.69 32.69
N PRO A 26 11.13 -4.41 33.71
CA PRO A 26 9.72 -4.74 33.80
C PRO A 26 8.87 -3.46 33.77
N VAL A 27 7.87 -3.43 32.90
CA VAL A 27 6.88 -2.35 32.86
C VAL A 27 5.70 -2.76 33.74
N TYR A 28 5.48 -1.99 34.79
CA TYR A 28 4.39 -2.20 35.74
C TYR A 28 3.17 -1.41 35.29
N THR A 29 1.98 -2.00 35.47
CA THR A 29 0.70 -1.36 35.09
C THR A 29 -0.27 -1.41 36.26
N TRP A 30 -1.04 -0.33 36.45
CA TRP A 30 -2.13 -0.29 37.43
C TRP A 30 -3.25 0.62 36.93
N THR A 31 -4.46 0.38 37.41
CA THR A 31 -5.64 1.20 37.10
C THR A 31 -6.01 2.01 38.33
N ASP A 32 -6.22 3.32 38.17
CA ASP A 32 -6.64 4.17 39.28
C ASP A 32 -8.16 4.11 39.54
N GLU A 33 -8.62 4.83 40.57
CA GLU A 33 -10.04 4.89 40.97
C GLU A 33 -10.95 5.50 39.90
N SER A 34 -10.38 6.23 38.93
CA SER A 34 -11.11 6.81 37.79
C SER A 34 -11.14 5.91 36.55
N GLY A 35 -10.51 4.74 36.61
CA GLY A 35 -10.44 3.78 35.50
C GLY A 35 -9.30 4.03 34.51
N VAL A 36 -8.38 4.96 34.78
CA VAL A 36 -7.24 5.26 33.92
C VAL A 36 -6.10 4.28 34.19
N VAL A 37 -5.53 3.70 33.13
CA VAL A 37 -4.39 2.78 33.20
C VAL A 37 -3.08 3.57 33.16
N HIS A 38 -2.23 3.35 34.16
CA HIS A 38 -0.91 3.96 34.30
C HIS A 38 0.19 2.93 34.06
N TYR A 39 1.33 3.41 33.57
CA TYR A 39 2.53 2.60 33.31
C TYR A 39 3.72 3.16 34.08
N SER A 40 4.55 2.30 34.67
CA SER A 40 5.76 2.71 35.39
C SER A 40 6.92 1.75 35.13
N SER A 41 8.13 2.30 35.12
CA SER A 41 9.37 1.53 35.10
C SER A 41 9.81 1.04 36.50
N THR A 42 9.07 1.40 37.57
CA THR A 42 9.37 1.00 38.94
C THR A 42 8.19 0.27 39.59
N GLN A 43 8.47 -0.82 40.30
CA GLN A 43 7.46 -1.65 40.95
C GLN A 43 6.67 -0.89 42.02
N ASP A 44 5.36 -0.76 41.78
CA ASP A 44 4.28 -0.38 42.70
C ASP A 44 4.73 0.37 43.97
N SER A 45 4.93 1.68 43.84
CA SER A 45 4.87 2.54 45.00
C SER A 45 3.46 3.12 45.04
N LYS A 46 2.73 2.92 46.14
CA LYS A 46 1.46 3.61 46.45
C LYS A 46 1.56 5.15 46.48
N ARG A 47 2.73 5.68 46.11
CA ARG A 47 3.11 7.09 46.02
C ARG A 47 3.62 7.48 44.62
N ALA A 48 3.56 6.57 43.64
CA ALA A 48 3.97 6.85 42.28
C ALA A 48 3.00 7.88 41.71
N LYS A 49 3.53 9.06 41.41
CA LYS A 49 2.78 10.11 40.72
C LYS A 49 3.09 10.01 39.23
N PRO A 50 2.10 10.21 38.34
CA PRO A 50 2.38 10.41 36.93
C PRO A 50 3.49 11.45 36.78
N ALA A 51 4.46 11.18 35.89
CA ALA A 51 5.46 12.19 35.57
C ALA A 51 4.75 13.44 35.05
N GLU A 52 5.14 14.61 35.54
CA GLU A 52 4.72 15.87 34.94
C GLU A 52 5.41 15.97 33.57
N LEU A 53 4.72 15.45 32.56
CA LEU A 53 5.15 15.62 31.17
C LEU A 53 4.92 17.09 30.80
N PRO A 54 5.86 17.71 30.06
CA PRO A 54 5.64 19.04 29.53
C PRO A 54 4.35 19.04 28.70
N GLU A 55 3.59 20.14 28.75
CA GLU A 55 2.38 20.30 27.95
C GLU A 55 2.72 20.11 26.47
N ILE A 56 2.07 19.14 25.81
CA ILE A 56 2.22 18.95 24.37
C ILE A 56 1.41 20.06 23.67
N ASN A 57 2.04 21.23 23.53
CA ASN A 57 1.50 22.30 22.72
C ASN A 57 1.59 21.89 21.25
N ARG A 58 0.44 21.62 20.61
CA ARG A 58 0.36 21.34 19.16
C ARG A 58 1.02 22.43 18.29
N GLY A 59 1.32 23.60 18.85
CA GLY A 59 1.96 24.74 18.18
C GLY A 59 3.49 24.81 18.26
N GLU A 60 4.17 24.04 19.13
CA GLU A 60 5.63 24.17 19.30
C GLU A 60 6.46 23.23 18.40
N VAL A 61 5.80 22.26 17.75
CA VAL A 61 6.47 21.45 16.73
C VAL A 61 6.50 22.23 15.43
N LEU A 62 7.56 23.01 15.24
CA LEU A 62 7.91 23.59 13.93
C LEU A 62 8.28 22.45 12.97
N ILE A 63 7.27 21.81 12.38
CA ILE A 63 7.49 20.91 11.25
C ILE A 63 7.97 21.79 10.10
N LYS A 64 9.29 21.76 9.83
CA LYS A 64 9.83 22.41 8.64
C LYS A 64 9.06 21.87 7.45
N LYS A 65 8.40 22.75 6.71
CA LYS A 65 7.73 22.39 5.45
C LYS A 65 8.82 21.92 4.50
N THR A 66 8.96 20.62 4.35
CA THR A 66 9.82 20.05 3.31
C THR A 66 9.17 20.37 1.98
N GLU A 67 9.88 21.07 1.10
CA GLU A 67 9.43 21.24 -0.27
C GLU A 67 9.45 19.87 -0.96
N LEU A 68 8.28 19.42 -1.39
CA LEU A 68 8.15 18.16 -2.11
C LEU A 68 8.58 18.42 -3.55
N VAL A 69 9.76 17.91 -3.91
CA VAL A 69 10.22 17.93 -5.30
C VAL A 69 9.45 16.86 -6.06
N SER A 70 8.78 17.25 -7.14
CA SER A 70 7.91 16.37 -7.92
C SER A 70 8.40 16.24 -9.36
N CYS A 71 7.99 15.17 -10.06
CA CYS A 71 8.31 15.01 -11.48
C CYS A 71 7.43 15.86 -12.41
N ALA A 72 6.57 16.75 -11.91
CA ALA A 72 5.63 17.50 -12.74
C ALA A 72 6.35 18.34 -13.82
N ASP A 73 7.45 18.99 -13.45
CA ASP A 73 8.28 19.78 -14.37
C ASP A 73 9.33 18.94 -15.13
N HIS A 74 9.36 17.63 -14.87
CA HIS A 74 10.33 16.66 -15.39
C HIS A 74 9.67 15.60 -16.30
N GLY A 75 8.54 15.94 -16.92
CA GLY A 75 7.81 15.05 -17.83
C GLY A 75 7.02 13.93 -17.14
N GLY A 76 6.94 13.93 -15.81
CA GLY A 76 6.24 12.92 -15.03
C GLY A 76 7.12 11.76 -14.58
N ILE A 77 6.49 10.77 -13.95
CA ILE A 77 7.17 9.64 -13.31
C ILE A 77 7.43 8.54 -14.34
N ASP A 78 8.70 8.13 -14.45
CA ASP A 78 9.11 7.00 -15.27
C ASP A 78 9.31 5.75 -14.41
N CYS A 79 8.28 4.89 -14.39
CA CYS A 79 8.35 3.63 -13.67
C CYS A 79 9.25 2.59 -14.37
N GLN A 80 9.64 2.79 -15.64
CA GLN A 80 10.53 1.87 -16.36
C GLN A 80 12.00 2.10 -16.00
N ALA A 81 12.37 3.33 -15.60
CA ALA A 81 13.71 3.66 -15.12
C ALA A 81 14.09 2.97 -13.79
N GLY A 82 13.11 2.39 -13.09
CA GLY A 82 13.30 1.78 -11.77
C GLY A 82 13.32 2.82 -10.64
N SER A 83 13.77 2.39 -9.45
CA SER A 83 13.90 3.28 -8.30
C SER A 83 15.25 4.01 -8.29
N ASP A 84 15.26 5.24 -7.80
CA ASP A 84 16.49 5.96 -7.47
C ASP A 84 17.19 5.32 -6.25
N GLN A 85 18.40 5.79 -5.93
CA GLN A 85 19.24 5.23 -4.84
C GLN A 85 18.55 5.27 -3.48
N ASP A 86 17.70 6.27 -3.24
CA ASP A 86 16.95 6.44 -1.99
C ASP A 86 15.57 5.75 -2.02
N GLY A 87 15.24 5.03 -3.10
CA GLY A 87 13.94 4.38 -3.31
C GLY A 87 12.84 5.32 -3.82
N SER A 88 13.17 6.56 -4.20
CA SER A 88 12.26 7.44 -4.92
C SER A 88 12.09 7.04 -6.39
N VAL A 89 11.15 7.68 -7.07
CA VAL A 89 10.96 7.54 -8.52
C VAL A 89 11.99 8.36 -9.29
N ILE A 90 12.34 7.89 -10.48
CA ILE A 90 13.09 8.67 -11.48
C ILE A 90 12.06 9.28 -12.44
N CYS A 91 12.27 10.54 -12.82
CA CYS A 91 11.39 11.22 -13.77
C CYS A 91 11.76 10.89 -15.23
N TYR A 92 10.88 11.19 -16.19
CA TYR A 92 11.07 10.87 -17.61
C TYR A 92 12.32 11.50 -18.24
N ASP A 93 12.75 12.68 -17.77
CA ASP A 93 13.98 13.33 -18.22
C ASP A 93 15.25 12.80 -17.51
N GLY A 94 15.11 11.81 -16.64
CA GLY A 94 16.19 11.25 -15.82
C GLY A 94 16.44 11.96 -14.50
N PHE A 95 15.62 12.95 -14.11
CA PHE A 95 15.75 13.63 -12.82
C PHE A 95 15.63 12.67 -11.64
N ARG A 96 16.52 12.86 -10.66
CA ARG A 96 16.70 12.07 -9.43
C ARG A 96 16.47 12.97 -8.21
N GLY A 97 15.93 12.41 -7.13
CA GLY A 97 15.56 13.17 -5.93
C GLY A 97 14.11 13.65 -5.88
N ALA A 98 13.23 13.07 -6.71
CA ALA A 98 11.78 13.25 -6.51
C ALA A 98 11.37 12.72 -5.13
N THR A 99 10.43 13.36 -4.44
CA THR A 99 10.02 12.89 -3.11
C THR A 99 9.10 11.67 -3.16
N ALA A 100 8.47 11.43 -4.32
CA ALA A 100 7.55 10.30 -4.51
C ALA A 100 8.30 8.96 -4.44
N ARG A 101 7.82 8.03 -3.61
CA ARG A 101 8.44 6.71 -3.45
C ARG A 101 8.06 5.78 -4.59
N TYR A 102 9.05 5.07 -5.12
CA TYR A 102 8.85 4.11 -6.20
C TYR A 102 7.85 3.02 -5.80
N ARG A 103 8.01 2.43 -4.61
CA ARG A 103 7.12 1.35 -4.13
C ARG A 103 5.64 1.74 -4.08
N PHE A 104 5.31 3.01 -3.82
CA PHE A 104 3.90 3.43 -3.74
C PHE A 104 3.34 3.93 -5.08
N THR A 105 4.23 4.26 -6.01
CA THR A 105 3.84 4.93 -7.26
C THR A 105 3.92 4.01 -8.47
N CYS A 106 4.91 3.12 -8.46
CA CYS A 106 5.33 2.28 -9.57
C CYS A 106 5.33 0.78 -9.26
N ALA A 107 4.94 0.36 -8.05
CA ALA A 107 4.90 -1.08 -7.75
C ALA A 107 3.68 -1.79 -8.34
N SER A 108 2.62 -1.04 -8.68
CA SER A 108 1.40 -1.64 -9.20
C SER A 108 0.64 -0.74 -10.19
N PRO A 109 -0.02 -1.34 -11.18
CA PRO A 109 -0.99 -0.67 -12.04
C PRO A 109 -2.16 -0.12 -11.21
N LYS A 110 -2.89 0.84 -11.79
CA LYS A 110 -4.15 1.32 -11.23
C LYS A 110 -5.20 1.37 -12.34
N LEU A 111 -6.06 0.37 -12.36
CA LEU A 111 -7.14 0.26 -13.33
C LEU A 111 -8.35 1.08 -12.89
N GLN A 112 -8.99 1.75 -13.84
CA GLN A 112 -10.17 2.58 -13.60
C GLN A 112 -11.19 2.36 -14.72
N ILE A 113 -12.46 2.14 -14.35
CA ILE A 113 -13.55 2.14 -15.31
C ILE A 113 -13.76 3.58 -15.77
N THR A 114 -13.68 3.79 -17.08
CA THR A 114 -13.84 5.09 -17.72
C THR A 114 -15.17 5.25 -18.41
N ASP A 115 -15.73 4.15 -18.92
CA ASP A 115 -17.02 4.15 -19.61
C ASP A 115 -17.71 2.78 -19.49
N VAL A 116 -19.04 2.81 -19.55
CA VAL A 116 -19.91 1.62 -19.63
C VAL A 116 -20.92 1.89 -20.72
N SER A 117 -20.90 1.06 -21.78
CA SER A 117 -21.78 1.24 -22.92
C SER A 117 -23.25 1.07 -22.53
N GLU A 118 -24.15 1.54 -23.38
CA GLU A 118 -25.55 1.15 -23.32
C GLU A 118 -25.69 -0.38 -23.52
N LEU A 119 -26.80 -0.93 -23.02
CA LEU A 119 -27.19 -2.31 -23.26
C LEU A 119 -27.61 -2.50 -24.72
N SER A 120 -27.01 -3.50 -25.36
CA SER A 120 -27.43 -3.98 -26.66
C SER A 120 -28.77 -4.73 -26.57
N GLN A 121 -29.42 -4.95 -27.71
CA GLN A 121 -30.69 -5.70 -27.81
C GLN A 121 -30.57 -7.15 -27.32
N ASP A 122 -29.37 -7.73 -27.38
CA ASP A 122 -29.05 -9.08 -26.91
C ASP A 122 -28.64 -9.10 -25.42
N GLY A 123 -28.67 -7.96 -24.73
CA GLY A 123 -28.23 -7.85 -23.33
C GLY A 123 -26.73 -7.76 -23.13
N SER A 124 -25.93 -7.66 -24.20
CA SER A 124 -24.49 -7.42 -24.10
C SER A 124 -24.19 -5.95 -23.75
N PHE A 125 -23.06 -5.73 -23.07
CA PHE A 125 -22.53 -4.39 -22.83
C PHE A 125 -21.00 -4.43 -22.76
N ARG A 126 -20.38 -3.27 -22.96
CA ARG A 126 -18.93 -3.09 -22.97
C ARG A 126 -18.50 -2.21 -21.81
N VAL A 127 -17.38 -2.54 -21.19
CA VAL A 127 -16.74 -1.77 -20.13
C VAL A 127 -15.36 -1.34 -20.60
N THR A 128 -15.10 -0.04 -20.57
CA THR A 128 -13.81 0.53 -20.98
C THR A 128 -12.98 0.82 -19.73
N VAL A 129 -11.84 0.14 -19.61
CA VAL A 129 -10.94 0.24 -18.47
C VAL A 129 -9.64 0.90 -18.89
N ARG A 130 -9.22 1.94 -18.15
CA ARG A 130 -7.94 2.63 -18.34
C ARG A 130 -6.96 2.25 -17.24
N ASN A 131 -5.72 1.98 -17.62
CA ASN A 131 -4.61 1.95 -16.68
C ASN A 131 -4.10 3.39 -16.47
N SER A 132 -4.11 3.87 -15.24
CA SER A 132 -3.69 5.25 -14.89
C SER A 132 -2.23 5.34 -14.42
N ARG A 133 -1.45 4.28 -14.60
CA ARG A 133 -0.04 4.18 -14.18
C ARG A 133 0.87 3.74 -15.33
N SER A 134 2.17 4.03 -15.19
CA SER A 134 3.25 3.60 -16.09
C SER A 134 3.68 2.12 -15.89
N VAL A 135 2.82 1.28 -15.33
CA VAL A 135 3.10 -0.13 -15.02
C VAL A 135 2.04 -0.97 -15.71
N GLU A 136 2.47 -1.96 -16.50
CA GLU A 136 1.55 -2.89 -17.17
C GLU A 136 0.69 -3.67 -16.16
N ALA A 137 -0.61 -3.79 -16.46
CA ALA A 137 -1.53 -4.63 -15.70
C ALA A 137 -1.58 -6.04 -16.28
N ASN A 138 -1.30 -7.04 -15.45
CA ASN A 138 -1.29 -8.45 -15.83
C ASN A 138 -2.61 -9.13 -15.46
N SER A 139 -3.16 -9.91 -16.38
CA SER A 139 -4.42 -10.66 -16.19
C SER A 139 -5.55 -9.77 -15.64
N PRO A 140 -5.85 -8.62 -16.30
CA PRO A 140 -6.93 -7.75 -15.88
C PRO A 140 -8.27 -8.50 -16.07
N ALA A 141 -9.20 -8.32 -15.14
CA ALA A 141 -10.55 -8.83 -15.24
C ALA A 141 -11.54 -7.80 -14.75
N VAL A 142 -12.69 -7.74 -15.43
CA VAL A 142 -13.85 -6.96 -14.99
C VAL A 142 -14.90 -7.95 -14.55
N LEU A 143 -15.33 -7.82 -13.31
CA LEU A 143 -16.31 -8.68 -12.66
C LEU A 143 -17.61 -7.89 -12.54
N TYR A 144 -18.69 -8.44 -13.05
CA TYR A 144 -20.03 -7.87 -12.98
C TYR A 144 -20.86 -8.59 -11.93
N THR A 145 -21.39 -7.86 -10.96
CA THR A 145 -22.29 -8.36 -9.93
C THR A 145 -23.73 -7.95 -10.26
N PRO A 146 -24.57 -8.85 -10.81
CA PRO A 146 -25.98 -8.57 -11.03
C PRO A 146 -26.73 -8.41 -9.70
N ASP A 147 -27.88 -7.75 -9.72
CA ASP A 147 -28.72 -7.58 -8.51
C ASP A 147 -29.17 -8.92 -7.92
N GLN A 148 -29.31 -9.93 -8.78
CA GLN A 148 -29.62 -11.30 -8.42
C GLN A 148 -28.75 -12.23 -9.24
N GLY A 149 -27.88 -12.99 -8.58
CA GLY A 149 -27.06 -14.00 -9.23
C GLY A 149 -25.60 -14.00 -8.77
N PRO A 150 -24.79 -14.91 -9.32
CA PRO A 150 -23.36 -14.92 -9.09
C PRO A 150 -22.66 -13.79 -9.86
N GLU A 151 -21.46 -13.44 -9.39
CA GLU A 151 -20.56 -12.58 -10.13
C GLU A 151 -20.12 -13.23 -11.45
N VAL A 152 -20.07 -12.45 -12.53
CA VAL A 152 -19.71 -12.91 -13.87
C VAL A 152 -18.50 -12.12 -14.37
N SER A 153 -17.46 -12.84 -14.81
CA SER A 153 -16.29 -12.21 -15.44
C SER A 153 -16.55 -11.87 -16.90
N LEU A 154 -16.21 -10.64 -17.28
CA LEU A 154 -16.26 -10.16 -18.66
C LEU A 154 -15.04 -10.64 -19.44
N SER A 155 -15.22 -10.84 -20.75
CA SER A 155 -14.13 -11.22 -21.66
C SER A 155 -13.32 -9.98 -22.05
N GLY A 156 -11.99 -10.03 -21.93
CA GLY A 156 -11.10 -8.93 -22.28
C GLY A 156 -9.68 -9.40 -22.59
N PRO A 157 -8.72 -8.47 -22.79
CA PRO A 157 -7.34 -8.82 -23.09
C PRO A 157 -6.60 -9.37 -21.87
N GLU A 158 -5.52 -10.11 -22.10
CA GLU A 158 -4.67 -10.66 -21.02
C GLU A 158 -3.82 -9.61 -20.30
N LYS A 159 -3.67 -8.41 -20.90
CA LYS A 159 -2.83 -7.32 -20.40
C LYS A 159 -3.41 -5.95 -20.78
N ILE A 160 -3.14 -4.94 -19.96
CA ILE A 160 -3.31 -3.52 -20.32
C ILE A 160 -1.98 -2.82 -20.12
N GLY A 161 -1.43 -2.23 -21.19
CA GLY A 161 -0.16 -1.52 -21.12
C GLY A 161 -0.19 -0.29 -20.20
N ALA A 162 0.99 0.29 -20.01
CA ALA A 162 1.17 1.54 -19.27
C ALA A 162 0.36 2.68 -19.90
N PHE A 163 -0.50 3.34 -19.11
CA PHE A 163 -1.38 4.42 -19.57
C PHE A 163 -2.38 4.07 -20.68
N GLU A 164 -2.49 2.80 -21.06
CA GLU A 164 -3.37 2.33 -22.12
C GLU A 164 -4.81 2.12 -21.65
N VAL A 165 -5.68 1.84 -22.61
CA VAL A 165 -7.11 1.57 -22.43
C VAL A 165 -7.43 0.21 -23.06
N ALA A 166 -8.27 -0.56 -22.40
CA ALA A 166 -8.79 -1.82 -22.90
C ALA A 166 -10.31 -1.90 -22.75
N GLU A 167 -10.92 -2.72 -23.58
CA GLU A 167 -12.35 -2.98 -23.54
C GLU A 167 -12.62 -4.41 -23.06
N PHE A 168 -13.63 -4.54 -22.21
CA PHE A 168 -14.14 -5.80 -21.70
C PHE A 168 -15.58 -5.96 -22.15
N LEU A 169 -15.94 -7.15 -22.63
CA LEU A 169 -17.25 -7.47 -23.18
C LEU A 169 -17.99 -8.44 -22.26
N PHE A 170 -19.20 -8.06 -21.86
CA PHE A 170 -20.18 -8.97 -21.30
C PHE A 170 -21.05 -9.51 -22.44
N THR A 171 -21.18 -10.83 -22.50
CA THR A 171 -22.12 -11.51 -23.42
C THR A 171 -23.16 -12.25 -22.59
N ALA A 172 -24.41 -11.84 -22.70
CA ALA A 172 -25.49 -12.49 -21.98
C ALA A 172 -25.67 -13.95 -22.44
N LYS A 173 -25.85 -14.86 -21.48
CA LYS A 173 -26.22 -16.25 -21.75
C LYS A 173 -27.63 -16.48 -21.23
N ASN A 174 -28.59 -16.65 -22.15
CA ASN A 174 -30.01 -17.05 -22.04
C ASN A 174 -30.90 -16.52 -20.90
N SER A 175 -30.42 -16.34 -19.68
CA SER A 175 -31.20 -16.01 -18.48
C SER A 175 -30.69 -14.77 -17.73
N ASP A 176 -29.42 -14.40 -17.89
CA ASP A 176 -28.77 -13.34 -17.09
C ASP A 176 -28.67 -12.02 -17.86
N ILE A 177 -29.74 -11.64 -18.58
CA ILE A 177 -29.79 -10.37 -19.32
C ILE A 177 -30.08 -9.24 -18.32
N PRO A 178 -29.19 -8.25 -18.16
CA PRO A 178 -29.47 -7.07 -17.36
C PRO A 178 -30.68 -6.33 -17.94
N LYS A 179 -31.66 -6.00 -17.08
CA LYS A 179 -32.88 -5.28 -17.49
C LYS A 179 -32.66 -3.76 -17.56
N GLU A 180 -31.65 -3.28 -16.84
CA GLU A 180 -31.34 -1.87 -16.68
C GLU A 180 -29.86 -1.62 -16.96
N LYS A 181 -29.53 -0.38 -17.34
CA LYS A 181 -28.15 0.03 -17.62
C LYS A 181 -27.26 -0.28 -16.44
N VAL A 182 -26.18 -1.03 -16.70
CA VAL A 182 -25.20 -1.41 -15.70
C VAL A 182 -24.49 -0.17 -15.16
N THR A 183 -24.38 -0.09 -13.84
CA THR A 183 -23.72 1.01 -13.13
C THR A 183 -22.31 0.61 -12.72
N ILE A 184 -21.43 1.60 -12.51
CA ILE A 184 -20.06 1.36 -12.02
C ILE A 184 -20.07 0.63 -10.66
N ALA A 185 -21.11 0.81 -9.84
CA ALA A 185 -21.23 0.14 -8.54
C ALA A 185 -21.42 -1.38 -8.65
N GLN A 186 -21.89 -1.87 -9.81
CA GLN A 186 -22.06 -3.30 -10.10
C GLN A 186 -20.80 -3.90 -10.75
N LEU A 187 -19.74 -3.12 -10.93
CA LEU A 187 -18.53 -3.54 -11.61
C LEU A 187 -17.34 -3.46 -10.67
N ASN A 188 -16.54 -4.51 -10.65
CA ASN A 188 -15.27 -4.56 -9.95
C ASN A 188 -14.15 -4.85 -10.96
N VAL A 189 -13.03 -4.13 -10.87
CA VAL A 189 -11.88 -4.33 -11.74
C VAL A 189 -10.71 -4.85 -10.92
N VAL A 190 -10.19 -6.00 -11.31
CA VAL A 190 -9.07 -6.66 -10.63
C VAL A 190 -7.95 -6.97 -11.62
N CYS A 191 -6.75 -7.16 -11.13
CA CYS A 191 -5.65 -7.70 -11.92
C CYS A 191 -4.63 -8.40 -11.02
N ALA A 192 -3.79 -9.29 -11.57
CA ALA A 192 -2.88 -10.13 -10.80
C ALA A 192 -1.81 -9.34 -10.03
N ASN A 193 -1.43 -8.16 -10.51
CA ASN A 193 -0.49 -7.24 -9.87
C ASN A 193 -1.14 -5.95 -9.37
N CYS A 194 -2.47 -5.89 -9.30
CA CYS A 194 -3.20 -4.79 -8.66
C CYS A 194 -3.16 -5.01 -7.13
N PRO A 195 -2.97 -3.95 -6.34
CA PRO A 195 -2.95 -4.05 -4.88
C PRO A 195 -4.35 -4.20 -4.29
#